data_AF-A0A954XTB2-F1
#
_entry.id   AF-A0A954XTB2-F1
#
_cell.length_a   1.000
_cell.length_b   1.000
_cell.length_c   1.000
_cell.angle_alpha   90.00
_cell.angle_beta   90.00
_cell.angle_gamma   90.00
#
_symmetry.space_group_name_H-M   'P 1'
#
loop_
_entity.id
_entity.type
_entity.pdbx_description
1 polymer ?
#
loop_
_entity_poly.entity_id
_entity_poly.type
_entity_poly.pdbx_seq_one_letter_code
_entity_poly.pdbx_strand_id
1 'polypeptide(L)'
;MALKPWREIAEPHTDVRGGKFQQAEFAADLSRVHAGTANAEYQNPALFFQRTFITEGMRLLLDSVAKRLAGNGGDPVIQLQTAFGGGKTHTMLAVYHLAKGEAPASDLQGVPAILDAAGVTELPKARIAVLDGIKSSPNQPVVKDGQSIRTLWGDLAWQLGKAEGYALVAEADASGTSP
;
A
#
# COMPACT_ATOMS: atom_id res chain seq x y z
N MET A 1 -41.71 -14.76 -3.08
CA MET A 1 -41.43 -13.39 -3.55
C MET A 1 -40.33 -13.46 -4.59
N ALA A 2 -40.51 -12.82 -5.75
CA ALA A 2 -39.47 -12.74 -6.77
C ALA A 2 -38.40 -11.73 -6.33
N LEU A 3 -37.13 -12.08 -6.47
CA LEU A 3 -36.01 -11.15 -6.29
C LEU A 3 -36.09 -10.06 -7.35
N LYS A 4 -36.04 -8.79 -6.92
CA LYS A 4 -36.00 -7.66 -7.84
C LYS A 4 -34.67 -7.65 -8.61
N PRO A 5 -34.67 -7.32 -9.91
CA PRO A 5 -33.43 -7.10 -10.65
C PRO A 5 -32.53 -6.07 -9.96
N TRP A 6 -31.21 -6.28 -10.00
CA TRP A 6 -30.26 -5.38 -9.33
C TRP A 6 -30.40 -3.91 -9.76
N ARG A 7 -30.79 -3.68 -11.02
CA ARG A 7 -31.00 -2.34 -11.60
C ARG A 7 -32.13 -1.55 -10.93
N GLU A 8 -33.03 -2.24 -10.24
CA GLU A 8 -34.16 -1.62 -9.52
C GLU A 8 -33.83 -1.33 -8.05
N ILE A 9 -32.70 -1.84 -7.53
CA ILE A 9 -32.33 -1.75 -6.11
C ILE A 9 -30.95 -1.14 -5.87
N ALA A 10 -30.11 -1.07 -6.90
CA ALA A 10 -28.78 -0.47 -6.83
C ALA A 10 -28.74 0.76 -7.73
N GLU A 11 -28.41 1.90 -7.13
CA GLU A 11 -28.12 3.12 -7.89
C GLU A 11 -26.64 3.13 -8.30
N PRO A 12 -26.31 3.26 -9.59
CA PRO A 12 -24.93 3.44 -10.02
C PRO A 12 -24.33 4.70 -9.40
N HIS A 13 -23.02 4.66 -9.15
CA HIS A 13 -22.30 5.79 -8.57
C HIS A 13 -22.38 7.04 -9.49
N THR A 14 -22.19 8.22 -8.89
CA THR A 14 -22.49 9.52 -9.53
C THR A 14 -21.67 9.79 -10.79
N ASP A 15 -20.44 9.28 -10.84
CA ASP A 15 -19.52 9.30 -11.98
C ASP A 15 -20.05 8.50 -13.18
N VAL A 16 -20.59 7.30 -12.94
CA VAL A 16 -21.21 6.44 -13.96
C VAL A 16 -22.50 7.08 -14.45
N ARG A 17 -23.33 7.60 -13.55
CA ARG A 17 -24.57 8.31 -13.90
C ARG A 17 -24.31 9.59 -14.70
N GLY A 18 -23.25 10.30 -14.35
CA GLY A 18 -22.86 11.56 -14.98
C GLY A 18 -22.09 11.42 -16.30
N GLY A 19 -21.78 10.20 -16.74
CA GLY A 19 -20.98 9.94 -17.95
C GLY A 19 -19.54 10.45 -17.88
N LYS A 20 -19.04 10.78 -16.67
CA LYS A 20 -17.68 11.29 -16.42
C LYS A 20 -16.68 10.17 -16.09
N PHE A 21 -17.04 8.94 -16.43
CA PHE A 21 -16.30 7.72 -16.12
C PHE A 21 -14.89 7.74 -16.74
N GLN A 22 -13.86 7.63 -15.91
CA GLN A 22 -12.48 7.38 -16.36
C GLN A 22 -11.99 6.06 -15.78
N GLN A 23 -11.65 5.09 -16.65
CA GLN A 23 -11.09 3.80 -16.20
C GLN A 23 -9.86 3.95 -15.29
N ALA A 24 -9.07 5.01 -15.50
CA ALA A 24 -7.87 5.30 -14.71
C ALA A 24 -8.19 5.61 -13.23
N GLU A 25 -9.41 6.07 -12.89
CA GLU A 25 -9.81 6.36 -11.51
C GLU A 25 -10.00 5.10 -10.66
N PHE A 26 -10.13 3.93 -11.28
CA PHE A 26 -10.29 2.63 -10.61
C PHE A 26 -9.01 1.79 -10.58
N ALA A 27 -7.90 2.32 -11.12
CA ALA A 27 -6.62 1.64 -11.07
C ALA A 27 -5.91 1.98 -9.75
N ALA A 28 -5.86 1.01 -8.83
CA ALA A 28 -5.03 1.11 -7.64
C ALA A 28 -3.56 1.36 -8.05
N ASP A 29 -2.97 2.44 -7.54
CA ASP A 29 -1.57 2.83 -7.75
C ASP A 29 -0.92 3.15 -6.39
N LEU A 30 -0.10 2.22 -5.92
CA LEU A 30 0.61 2.34 -4.64
C LEU A 30 1.57 3.53 -4.62
N SER A 31 2.21 3.85 -5.75
CA SER A 31 3.13 4.96 -5.86
C SER A 31 2.41 6.30 -5.71
N ARG A 32 1.19 6.43 -6.27
CA ARG A 32 0.36 7.63 -6.09
C ARG A 32 -0.12 7.79 -4.65
N VAL A 33 -0.55 6.71 -4.01
CA VAL A 33 -0.94 6.73 -2.59
C VAL A 33 0.24 7.11 -1.71
N HIS A 34 1.42 6.53 -1.98
CA HIS A 34 2.65 6.88 -1.27
C HIS A 34 3.06 8.34 -1.46
N ALA A 35 2.84 8.90 -2.66
CA ALA A 35 3.12 10.30 -2.98
C ALA A 35 2.02 11.29 -2.51
N GLY A 36 0.89 10.83 -1.96
CA GLY A 36 -0.21 11.70 -1.54
C GLY A 36 -1.03 12.30 -2.69
N THR A 37 -1.00 11.66 -3.88
CA THR A 37 -1.62 12.17 -5.12
C THR A 37 -2.72 11.26 -5.65
N ALA A 38 -3.09 10.22 -4.91
CA ALA A 38 -4.23 9.37 -5.24
C ALA A 38 -5.56 10.09 -4.92
N ASN A 39 -6.66 9.58 -5.48
CA ASN A 39 -8.00 10.00 -5.09
C ASN A 39 -8.29 9.62 -3.63
N ALA A 40 -9.33 10.22 -3.04
CA ALA A 40 -9.65 10.01 -1.64
C ALA A 40 -9.98 8.54 -1.31
N GLU A 41 -10.56 7.82 -2.27
CA GLU A 41 -10.96 6.41 -2.13
C GLU A 41 -9.76 5.48 -1.89
N TYR A 42 -8.61 5.75 -2.51
CA TYR A 42 -7.38 4.99 -2.27
C TYR A 42 -6.47 5.65 -1.23
N GLN A 43 -6.49 6.98 -1.10
CA GLN A 43 -5.60 7.71 -0.21
C GLN A 43 -6.04 7.65 1.25
N ASN A 44 -7.35 7.74 1.52
CA ASN A 44 -7.87 7.72 2.88
C ASN A 44 -8.10 6.27 3.33
N PRO A 45 -7.48 5.83 4.44
CA PRO A 45 -7.56 4.44 4.88
C PRO A 45 -8.99 4.00 5.24
N ALA A 46 -9.79 4.84 5.89
CA ALA A 46 -11.17 4.49 6.25
C ALA A 46 -12.05 4.32 4.99
N LEU A 47 -11.94 5.24 4.02
CA LEU A 47 -12.67 5.14 2.75
C LEU A 47 -12.23 3.92 1.92
N PHE A 48 -10.94 3.60 1.96
CA PHE A 48 -10.38 2.42 1.30
C PHE A 48 -10.94 1.13 1.88
N PHE A 49 -10.90 0.96 3.21
CA PHE A 49 -11.40 -0.26 3.86
C PHE A 49 -12.92 -0.39 3.81
N GLN A 50 -13.67 0.72 3.84
CA GLN A 50 -15.13 0.71 3.64
C GLN A 50 -15.55 0.09 2.30
N ARG A 51 -14.71 0.25 1.27
CA ARG A 51 -14.95 -0.26 -0.09
C ARG A 51 -14.20 -1.57 -0.40
N THR A 52 -13.44 -2.08 0.57
CA THR A 52 -12.60 -3.26 0.38
C THR A 52 -13.26 -4.48 1.01
N PHE A 53 -13.52 -5.50 0.20
CA PHE A 53 -13.86 -6.81 0.71
C PHE A 53 -12.57 -7.54 1.12
N ILE A 54 -12.37 -7.73 2.42
CA ILE A 54 -11.23 -8.51 2.94
C ILE A 54 -11.50 -9.99 2.69
N THR A 55 -10.85 -10.53 1.66
CA THR A 55 -10.86 -11.96 1.38
C THR A 55 -10.08 -12.73 2.44
N GLU A 56 -10.29 -14.03 2.53
CA GLU A 56 -9.54 -14.90 3.44
C GLU A 56 -8.01 -14.79 3.22
N GLY A 57 -7.55 -14.74 1.97
CA GLY A 57 -6.14 -14.55 1.67
C GLY A 57 -5.60 -13.20 2.13
N MET A 58 -6.37 -12.11 1.96
CA MET A 58 -5.99 -10.80 2.48
C MET A 58 -5.98 -10.79 4.02
N ARG A 59 -6.94 -11.46 4.66
CA ARG A 59 -7.02 -11.60 6.12
C ARG A 59 -5.76 -12.26 6.69
N LEU A 60 -5.35 -13.39 6.12
CA LEU A 60 -4.14 -14.12 6.52
C LEU A 60 -2.86 -13.28 6.30
N LEU A 61 -2.82 -12.54 5.19
CA LEU A 61 -1.71 -11.62 4.93
C LEU A 61 -1.62 -10.51 5.98
N LEU A 62 -2.73 -9.82 6.25
CA LEU A 62 -2.76 -8.72 7.21
C LEU A 62 -2.47 -9.20 8.64
N ASP A 63 -2.90 -10.40 9.01
CA ASP A 63 -2.52 -11.06 10.27
C ASP A 63 -0.99 -11.28 10.37
N SER A 64 -0.37 -11.88 9.34
CA SER A 64 1.08 -12.11 9.30
C SER A 64 1.86 -10.80 9.39
N VAL A 65 1.42 -9.76 8.67
CA VAL A 65 2.01 -8.41 8.73
C VAL A 65 1.85 -7.78 10.11
N ALA A 66 0.65 -7.83 10.71
CA ALA A 66 0.40 -7.24 12.03
C ALA A 66 1.29 -7.89 13.10
N LYS A 67 1.38 -9.22 13.11
CA LYS A 67 2.29 -9.96 14.00
C LYS A 67 3.74 -9.54 13.80
N ARG A 68 4.18 -9.42 12.54
CA ARG A 68 5.56 -9.06 12.22
C ARG A 68 5.93 -7.68 12.71
N LEU A 69 5.07 -6.70 12.48
CA LEU A 69 5.31 -5.33 12.93
C LEU A 69 5.20 -5.19 14.45
N ALA A 70 4.41 -6.04 15.12
CA ALA A 70 4.32 -6.10 16.58
C ALA A 70 5.45 -6.90 17.25
N GLY A 71 6.32 -7.57 16.48
CA GLY A 71 7.40 -8.41 17.02
C GLY A 71 6.96 -9.82 17.46
N ASN A 72 5.74 -10.24 17.13
CA ASN A 72 5.12 -11.50 17.54
C ASN A 72 5.32 -12.65 16.53
N GLY A 73 6.37 -12.59 15.69
CA GLY A 73 6.58 -13.54 14.59
C GLY A 73 5.92 -13.08 13.28
N GLY A 74 5.56 -13.98 12.38
CA GLY A 74 5.05 -13.63 11.04
C GLY A 74 6.14 -13.53 9.97
N ASP A 75 5.72 -13.56 8.71
CA ASP A 75 6.61 -13.72 7.56
C ASP A 75 7.36 -12.41 7.27
N PRO A 76 8.71 -12.43 7.18
CA PRO A 76 9.51 -11.23 6.92
C PRO A 76 9.50 -10.80 5.44
N VAL A 77 9.20 -11.73 4.54
CA VAL A 77 9.17 -11.51 3.09
C VAL A 77 7.95 -12.22 2.54
N ILE A 78 7.09 -11.47 1.85
CA ILE A 78 5.85 -12.00 1.29
C ILE A 78 5.80 -11.69 -0.20
N GLN A 79 5.72 -12.73 -1.01
CA GLN A 79 5.53 -12.61 -2.45
C GLN A 79 4.05 -12.74 -2.78
N LEU A 80 3.45 -11.66 -3.32
CA LEU A 80 2.07 -11.71 -3.79
C LEU A 80 2.00 -12.42 -5.15
N GLN A 81 1.69 -13.71 -5.12
CA GLN A 81 1.46 -14.50 -6.33
C GLN A 81 -0.04 -14.49 -6.66
N THR A 82 -0.44 -13.67 -7.64
CA THR A 82 -1.78 -13.74 -8.22
C THR A 82 -1.68 -13.74 -9.73
N ALA A 83 -2.62 -14.41 -10.39
CA ALA A 83 -2.87 -14.22 -11.82
C ALA A 83 -3.18 -12.72 -12.13
N PHE A 84 -3.10 -12.35 -13.41
CA PHE A 84 -3.44 -11.00 -13.88
C PHE A 84 -4.80 -10.55 -13.35
N GLY A 85 -4.88 -9.29 -12.86
CA GLY A 85 -6.10 -8.74 -12.28
C GLY A 85 -6.45 -9.22 -10.87
N GLY A 86 -5.67 -10.11 -10.24
CA GLY A 86 -5.95 -10.67 -8.92
C GLY A 86 -5.76 -9.75 -7.71
N GLY A 87 -5.74 -8.43 -7.90
CA GLY A 87 -5.77 -7.46 -6.79
C GLY A 87 -4.46 -7.22 -6.04
N LYS A 88 -3.28 -7.58 -6.59
CA LYS A 88 -1.97 -7.36 -5.92
C LYS A 88 -1.77 -5.94 -5.40
N THR A 89 -1.97 -4.94 -6.26
CA THR A 89 -1.78 -3.53 -5.84
C THR A 89 -2.79 -3.14 -4.76
N HIS A 90 -4.03 -3.62 -4.87
CA HIS A 90 -5.06 -3.41 -3.85
C HIS A 90 -4.68 -4.05 -2.50
N THR A 91 -4.16 -5.27 -2.54
CA THR A 91 -3.64 -5.97 -1.35
C THR A 91 -2.44 -5.24 -0.75
N MET A 92 -1.52 -4.72 -1.57
CA MET A 92 -0.41 -3.89 -1.08
C MET A 92 -0.91 -2.59 -0.46
N LEU A 93 -1.97 -1.98 -0.99
CA LEU A 93 -2.59 -0.80 -0.37
C LEU A 93 -3.21 -1.11 0.99
N ALA A 94 -3.84 -2.27 1.15
CA ALA A 94 -4.34 -2.70 2.46
C ALA A 94 -3.20 -2.83 3.48
N VAL A 95 -2.09 -3.47 3.09
CA VAL A 95 -0.88 -3.56 3.92
C VAL A 95 -0.28 -2.18 4.20
N TYR A 96 -0.23 -1.31 3.20
CA TYR A 96 0.28 0.06 3.32
C TYR A 96 -0.50 0.84 4.37
N HIS A 97 -1.83 0.88 4.26
CA HIS A 97 -2.69 1.60 5.19
C HIS A 97 -2.62 1.03 6.61
N LEU A 98 -2.58 -0.30 6.75
CA LEU A 98 -2.40 -0.96 8.04
C LEU A 98 -1.08 -0.54 8.71
N ALA A 99 0.04 -0.64 7.98
CA ALA A 99 1.38 -0.37 8.50
C ALA A 99 1.67 1.13 8.71
N LYS A 100 1.00 2.01 7.95
CA LYS A 100 1.14 3.46 8.09
C LYS A 100 0.46 3.94 9.36
N GLY A 101 -0.69 3.35 9.71
CA GLY A 101 -1.42 3.61 10.95
C GLY A 101 -1.91 5.05 11.10
N GLU A 102 -2.33 5.67 10.00
CA GLU A 102 -2.84 7.05 9.98
C GLU A 102 -4.28 7.20 10.47
N ALA A 103 -5.01 6.09 10.58
CA ALA A 103 -6.35 6.04 11.14
C ALA A 103 -6.44 4.99 12.26
N PRO A 104 -7.31 5.19 13.26
CA PRO A 104 -7.53 4.20 14.30
C PRO A 104 -8.13 2.93 13.72
N ALA A 105 -7.78 1.77 14.28
CA ALA A 105 -8.26 0.48 13.76
C ALA A 105 -9.80 0.36 13.75
N SER A 106 -10.49 1.05 14.66
CA SER A 106 -11.96 1.13 14.70
C SER A 106 -12.59 1.64 13.41
N ASP A 107 -11.87 2.47 12.65
CA ASP A 107 -12.37 3.10 11.43
C ASP A 107 -12.05 2.24 10.19
N LEU A 108 -11.25 1.19 10.36
CA LEU A 108 -10.79 0.31 9.30
C LEU A 108 -11.66 -0.94 9.26
N GLN A 109 -12.74 -0.91 8.47
CA GLN A 109 -13.71 -2.00 8.39
C GLN A 109 -13.03 -3.37 8.20
N GLY A 110 -13.31 -4.30 9.13
CA GLY A 110 -12.80 -5.68 9.13
C GLY A 110 -11.39 -5.85 9.73
N VAL A 111 -10.63 -4.78 9.97
CA VAL A 111 -9.28 -4.83 10.56
C VAL A 111 -9.28 -5.17 12.06
N PRO A 112 -10.19 -4.66 12.92
CA PRO A 112 -10.19 -4.98 14.35
C PRO A 112 -10.15 -6.49 14.64
N ALA A 113 -10.98 -7.27 13.96
CA ALA A 113 -11.02 -8.73 14.12
C ALA A 113 -9.70 -9.42 13.71
N ILE A 114 -8.94 -8.83 12.78
CA ILE A 114 -7.62 -9.33 12.37
C ILE A 114 -6.59 -9.04 13.45
N LEU A 115 -6.62 -7.84 14.03
CA LEU A 115 -5.71 -7.47 15.12
C LEU A 115 -5.97 -8.31 16.38
N ASP A 116 -7.23 -8.56 16.71
CA ASP A 116 -7.63 -9.45 17.81
C ASP A 116 -7.09 -10.87 17.59
N ALA A 117 -7.28 -11.42 16.39
CA ALA A 117 -6.74 -12.74 16.03
C ALA A 117 -5.20 -12.78 16.04
N ALA A 118 -4.56 -11.64 15.76
CA ALA A 118 -3.12 -11.49 15.81
C ALA A 118 -2.57 -11.31 17.22
N GLY A 119 -3.42 -11.08 18.23
CA GLY A 119 -3.00 -10.74 19.58
C GLY A 119 -2.32 -9.37 19.66
N VAL A 120 -2.71 -8.43 18.80
CA VAL A 120 -2.12 -7.10 18.68
C VAL A 120 -3.13 -6.05 19.14
N THR A 121 -2.83 -5.35 20.22
CA THR A 121 -3.76 -4.38 20.85
C THR A 121 -3.70 -2.99 20.23
N GLU A 122 -2.56 -2.62 19.65
CA GLU A 122 -2.36 -1.32 19.00
C GLU A 122 -1.91 -1.53 17.56
N LEU A 123 -2.47 -0.73 16.66
CA LEU A 123 -2.12 -0.80 15.25
C LEU A 123 -0.63 -0.41 15.08
N PRO A 124 0.22 -1.33 14.59
CA PRO A 124 1.65 -1.08 14.57
C PRO A 124 1.99 -0.07 13.47
N LYS A 125 2.82 0.92 13.82
CA LYS A 125 3.33 1.93 12.87
C LYS A 125 4.71 1.56 12.39
N ALA A 126 4.92 1.62 11.08
CA ALA A 126 6.19 1.35 10.44
C ALA A 126 6.63 2.50 9.54
N ARG A 127 7.95 2.66 9.38
CA ARG A 127 8.50 3.41 8.25
C ARG A 127 8.32 2.57 7.00
N ILE A 128 7.73 3.15 5.96
CA ILE A 128 7.40 2.45 4.73
C ILE A 128 8.21 3.06 3.59
N ALA A 129 8.87 2.21 2.81
CA ALA A 129 9.42 2.56 1.52
C ALA A 129 8.64 1.86 0.41
N VAL A 130 8.42 2.56 -0.69
CA VAL A 130 7.78 2.04 -1.90
C VAL A 130 8.77 2.21 -3.05
N LEU A 131 9.12 1.10 -3.69
CA LEU A 131 10.00 1.07 -4.86
C LEU A 131 9.17 0.68 -6.08
N ASP A 132 9.09 1.60 -7.04
CA ASP A 132 8.36 1.41 -8.28
C ASP A 132 9.34 1.23 -9.43
N GLY A 133 9.58 -0.03 -9.80
CA GLY A 133 10.53 -0.36 -10.87
C GLY A 133 10.18 0.23 -12.23
N ILE A 134 8.93 0.66 -12.46
CA ILE A 134 8.54 1.34 -13.70
C ILE A 134 8.99 2.80 -13.68
N LYS A 135 8.99 3.45 -12.51
CA LYS A 135 9.42 4.84 -12.33
C LYS A 135 10.92 4.97 -12.05
N SER A 136 11.59 3.88 -11.70
CA SER A 136 13.03 3.85 -11.46
C SER A 136 13.78 3.55 -12.77
N SER A 137 14.31 4.60 -13.39
CA SER A 137 15.20 4.43 -14.54
C SER A 137 16.61 4.03 -14.10
N PRO A 138 17.21 2.95 -14.65
CA PRO A 138 18.57 2.54 -14.30
C PRO A 138 19.67 3.54 -14.68
N ASN A 139 19.39 4.46 -15.61
CA ASN A 139 20.38 5.41 -16.13
C ASN A 139 20.05 6.87 -15.80
N GLN A 140 18.95 7.15 -15.10
CA GLN A 140 18.57 8.50 -14.72
C GLN A 140 18.43 8.58 -13.20
N PRO A 141 19.40 9.19 -12.50
CA PRO A 141 19.30 9.43 -11.09
C PRO A 141 18.10 10.31 -10.76
N VAL A 142 17.44 10.02 -9.64
CA VAL A 142 16.39 10.87 -9.08
C VAL A 142 17.04 11.81 -8.07
N VAL A 143 16.74 13.11 -8.17
CA VAL A 143 17.20 14.09 -7.19
C VAL A 143 16.13 14.27 -6.11
N LYS A 144 16.47 14.02 -4.85
CA LYS A 144 15.61 14.25 -3.68
C LYS A 144 16.33 15.17 -2.71
N ASP A 145 15.76 16.35 -2.43
CA ASP A 145 16.35 17.36 -1.54
C ASP A 145 17.83 17.67 -1.85
N GLY A 146 18.18 17.71 -3.15
CA GLY A 146 19.55 17.94 -3.63
C GLY A 146 20.45 16.69 -3.66
N GLN A 147 20.04 15.58 -3.04
CA GLN A 147 20.76 14.31 -3.12
C GLN A 147 20.44 13.59 -4.44
N SER A 148 21.47 13.27 -5.21
CA SER A 148 21.35 12.41 -6.40
C SER A 148 21.31 10.95 -5.95
N ILE A 149 20.22 10.25 -6.25
CA ILE A 149 20.00 8.84 -5.92
C ILE A 149 20.01 8.04 -7.21
N ARG A 150 20.91 7.06 -7.33
CA ARG A 150 21.15 6.33 -8.59
C ARG A 150 20.59 4.91 -8.58
N THR A 151 20.41 4.31 -7.40
CA THR A 151 20.08 2.90 -7.23
C THR A 151 18.81 2.70 -6.42
N LEU A 152 18.19 1.52 -6.55
CA LEU A 152 17.05 1.12 -5.70
C LEU A 152 17.44 1.06 -4.22
N TRP A 153 18.70 0.71 -3.92
CA TRP A 153 19.24 0.67 -2.56
C TRP A 153 19.36 2.08 -1.97
N GLY A 154 19.89 3.02 -2.74
CA GLY A 154 19.93 4.43 -2.37
C GLY A 154 18.54 5.00 -2.13
N ASP A 155 17.57 4.67 -2.98
CA ASP A 155 16.17 5.12 -2.81
C ASP A 155 15.53 4.52 -1.56
N LEU A 156 15.69 3.21 -1.34
CA LEU A 156 15.23 2.53 -0.13
C LEU A 156 15.80 3.18 1.14
N ALA A 157 17.12 3.37 1.17
CA ALA A 157 17.81 3.95 2.30
C ALA A 157 17.38 5.40 2.56
N TRP A 158 17.23 6.19 1.50
CA TRP A 158 16.73 7.56 1.60
C TRP A 158 15.29 7.62 2.10
N GLN A 159 14.39 6.76 1.60
CA GLN A 159 13.00 6.73 2.06
C GLN A 159 12.87 6.37 3.54
N LEU A 160 13.67 5.40 4.01
CA LEU A 160 13.61 4.92 5.40
C LEU A 160 14.38 5.80 6.40
N GLY A 161 15.50 6.39 6.00
CA GLY A 161 16.43 7.07 6.91
C GLY A 161 16.92 8.45 6.44
N LYS A 162 16.39 8.99 5.33
CA LYS A 162 16.82 10.27 4.75
C LYS A 162 18.34 10.29 4.53
N ALA A 163 18.99 11.42 4.84
CA ALA A 163 20.43 11.58 4.68
C ALA A 163 21.24 10.55 5.50
N GLU A 164 20.81 10.24 6.73
CA GLU A 164 21.50 9.27 7.59
C GLU A 164 21.41 7.85 7.02
N GLY A 165 20.22 7.45 6.55
CA GLY A 165 20.02 6.17 5.89
C GLY A 165 20.85 6.07 4.60
N TYR A 166 20.80 7.11 3.76
CA TYR A 166 21.56 7.15 2.51
C TYR A 166 23.07 7.08 2.73
N ALA A 167 23.60 7.72 3.79
CA ALA A 167 25.02 7.69 4.11
C ALA A 167 25.57 6.26 4.28
N LEU A 168 24.74 5.31 4.73
CA LEU A 168 25.12 3.90 4.87
C LEU A 168 25.40 3.19 3.54
N VAL A 169 24.84 3.69 2.44
CA VAL A 169 24.92 3.09 1.09
C VAL A 169 25.48 4.06 0.05
N ALA A 170 26.01 5.21 0.47
CA ALA A 170 26.38 6.31 -0.44
C ALA A 170 27.45 5.91 -1.47
N GLU A 171 28.44 5.11 -1.07
CA GLU A 171 29.48 4.62 -1.98
C GLU A 171 28.87 3.70 -3.05
N ALA A 172 28.09 2.70 -2.63
CA ALA A 172 27.42 1.77 -3.53
C ALA A 172 26.42 2.47 -4.47
N ASP A 173 25.67 3.45 -3.97
CA ASP A 173 24.79 4.27 -4.80
C ASP A 173 25.58 5.11 -5.81
N ALA A 174 26.73 5.67 -5.42
CA ALA A 174 27.58 6.46 -6.30
C ALA A 174 28.22 5.63 -7.42
N SER A 175 28.66 4.40 -7.11
CA SER A 175 29.22 3.45 -8.09
C SER A 175 28.15 2.70 -8.89
N GLY A 176 26.88 2.79 -8.52
CA GLY A 176 25.79 2.05 -9.17
C GLY A 176 25.83 0.55 -8.89
N THR A 177 26.38 0.14 -7.74
CA THR A 177 26.54 -1.27 -7.33
C THR A 177 25.63 -1.59 -6.15
N SER A 178 25.40 -2.89 -5.89
CA SER A 178 24.74 -3.30 -4.65
C SER A 178 25.67 -3.09 -3.45
N PRO A 179 25.14 -2.69 -2.27
CA PRO A 179 25.89 -2.65 -1.01
C PRO A 179 26.40 -4.01 -0.53
#